data_AF-A0A1H8B7S9-F1
#
_entry.id   AF-A0A1H8B7S9-F1
#
_cell.length_a   1.000
_cell.length_b   1.000
_cell.length_c   1.000
_cell.angle_alpha   90.00
_cell.angle_beta   90.00
_cell.angle_gamma   90.00
#
_symmetry.space_group_name_H-M   'P 1'
#
loop_
_entity.id
_entity.type
_entity.pdbx_description
1 polymer ?
#
loop_
_entity_poly.entity_id
_entity_poly.type
_entity_poly.pdbx_seq_one_letter_code
_entity_poly.pdbx_strand_id
1 'polypeptide(L)'
;MMRRFHPLAAVGLSAALLVAAPAQAGKHERAESALSEAQAKIDAANKLGASGSVPRMQADAAAALRSARESLSRGKKDDAIAQAHQASHYADLALGEAQRSQAEAAQAQTGAAVAAAADAQEQAASAQQQAASAQADIAAANARASAAEQAAAAAQAQADAARAAPPQTTVTTVEETSRAASATTARRATPRRTVRTATRRTPVATKKTTTTVTTTQN
;
A
#
# COMPACT_ATOMS: atom_id res chain seq x y z
N MET A 1 -22.60 -0.98 32.92
CA MET A 1 -21.48 -1.94 32.83
C MET A 1 -21.22 -2.51 34.22
N MET A 2 -21.66 -3.74 34.50
CA MET A 2 -21.41 -4.41 35.77
C MET A 2 -20.92 -5.84 35.47
N ARG A 3 -19.62 -6.07 35.72
CA ARG A 3 -18.98 -7.38 35.61
C ARG A 3 -19.21 -8.13 36.93
N ARG A 4 -19.95 -9.23 36.88
CA ARG A 4 -20.13 -10.14 38.02
C ARG A 4 -19.03 -11.20 38.00
N PHE A 5 -18.24 -11.21 39.06
CA PHE A 5 -17.23 -12.22 39.36
C PHE A 5 -17.92 -13.54 39.77
N HIS A 6 -17.55 -14.66 39.15
CA HIS A 6 -17.94 -16.00 39.58
C HIS A 6 -16.82 -16.60 40.44
N PRO A 7 -17.10 -17.06 41.67
CA PRO A 7 -16.13 -17.82 42.46
C PRO A 7 -16.07 -19.27 41.96
N LEU A 8 -14.86 -19.73 41.61
CA LEU A 8 -14.55 -21.15 41.43
C LEU A 8 -14.75 -21.86 42.78
N ALA A 9 -15.76 -22.73 42.85
CA ALA A 9 -15.92 -23.69 43.94
C ALA A 9 -14.97 -24.87 43.70
N ALA A 10 -14.07 -25.09 44.66
CA ALA A 10 -13.18 -26.24 44.70
C ALA A 10 -13.99 -27.54 44.90
N VAL A 11 -13.90 -28.46 43.94
CA VAL A 11 -14.40 -29.83 44.10
C VAL A 11 -13.31 -30.64 44.80
N GLY A 12 -13.41 -30.75 46.12
CA GLY A 12 -12.67 -31.75 46.90
C GLY A 12 -13.37 -33.09 46.81
N LEU A 13 -12.80 -34.06 46.10
CA LEU A 13 -13.27 -35.44 46.10
C LEU A 13 -12.36 -36.25 47.05
N SER A 14 -12.89 -36.64 48.20
CA SER A 14 -12.25 -37.59 49.11
C SER A 14 -13.31 -38.55 49.65
N ALA A 15 -13.29 -39.80 49.17
CA ALA A 15 -13.75 -40.98 49.91
C ALA A 15 -13.22 -42.24 49.21
N ALA A 16 -12.47 -43.02 49.98
CA ALA A 16 -11.84 -44.27 49.59
C ALA A 16 -12.86 -45.41 49.39
N LEU A 17 -12.65 -46.22 48.36
CA LEU A 17 -13.20 -47.57 48.25
C LEU A 17 -12.04 -48.57 48.19
N LEU A 18 -11.61 -48.99 49.39
CA LEU A 18 -10.79 -50.17 49.61
C LEU A 18 -11.65 -51.41 49.35
N VAL A 19 -11.72 -51.84 48.09
CA VAL A 19 -12.23 -53.18 47.75
C VAL A 19 -11.05 -54.15 47.83
N ALA A 20 -10.98 -54.88 48.93
CA ALA A 20 -10.23 -56.13 48.98
C ALA A 20 -10.96 -57.16 48.12
N ALA A 21 -10.39 -57.54 46.97
CA ALA A 21 -10.87 -58.61 46.10
C ALA A 21 -9.85 -59.76 46.04
N PRO A 22 -10.29 -61.03 45.95
CA PRO A 22 -9.49 -62.22 46.21
C PRO A 22 -8.46 -62.41 45.09
N ALA A 23 -7.22 -62.72 45.49
CA ALA A 23 -6.05 -62.69 44.61
C ALA A 23 -6.08 -63.64 43.39
N GLN A 24 -7.07 -64.54 43.25
CA GLN A 24 -7.12 -65.56 42.18
C GLN A 24 -8.39 -65.61 41.33
N ALA A 25 -9.39 -64.75 41.57
CA ALA A 25 -10.55 -64.56 40.68
C ALA A 25 -10.43 -63.29 39.82
N GLY A 26 -9.21 -62.77 39.60
CA GLY A 26 -9.04 -61.36 39.20
C GLY A 26 -7.85 -61.04 38.30
N LYS A 27 -7.26 -62.02 37.61
CA LYS A 27 -6.19 -61.77 36.62
C LYS A 27 -6.71 -61.75 35.18
N HIS A 28 -7.68 -62.60 34.86
CA HIS A 28 -8.26 -62.65 33.52
C HIS A 28 -9.10 -61.39 33.26
N GLU A 29 -9.94 -61.05 34.23
CA GLU A 29 -10.77 -59.85 34.28
C GLU A 29 -9.91 -58.58 34.25
N ARG A 30 -8.75 -58.59 34.92
CA ARG A 30 -7.78 -57.49 34.86
C ARG A 30 -7.17 -57.36 33.47
N ALA A 31 -6.84 -58.47 32.81
CA ALA A 31 -6.31 -58.46 31.44
C ALA A 31 -7.35 -57.97 30.44
N GLU A 32 -8.62 -58.38 30.58
CA GLU A 32 -9.73 -57.87 29.76
C GLU A 32 -9.97 -56.37 30.00
N SER A 33 -9.92 -55.93 31.26
CA SER A 33 -10.01 -54.51 31.61
C SER A 33 -8.88 -53.70 30.99
N ALA A 34 -7.64 -54.19 31.05
CA ALA A 34 -6.47 -53.52 30.44
C ALA A 34 -6.57 -53.47 28.90
N LEU A 35 -7.06 -54.54 28.25
CA LEU A 35 -7.31 -54.56 26.81
C LEU A 35 -8.40 -53.56 26.41
N SER A 36 -9.47 -53.46 27.20
CA SER A 36 -10.56 -52.51 26.98
C SER A 36 -10.07 -51.05 27.11
N GLU A 37 -9.27 -50.75 28.13
CA GLU A 37 -8.66 -49.43 28.30
C GLU A 37 -7.74 -49.09 27.11
N ALA A 38 -6.85 -50.01 26.74
CA ALA A 38 -5.94 -49.82 25.61
C ALA A 38 -6.69 -49.60 24.30
N GLN A 39 -7.77 -50.37 24.06
CA GLN A 39 -8.64 -50.19 22.89
C GLN A 39 -9.29 -48.81 22.90
N ALA A 40 -9.86 -48.37 24.04
CA ALA A 40 -10.49 -47.06 24.16
C ALA A 40 -9.50 -45.91 23.89
N LYS A 41 -8.25 -46.04 24.38
CA LYS A 41 -7.18 -45.05 24.10
C LYS A 41 -6.78 -45.03 22.63
N ILE A 42 -6.63 -46.20 22.01
CA ILE A 42 -6.34 -46.31 20.57
C ILE A 42 -7.47 -45.68 19.75
N ASP A 43 -8.73 -45.93 20.10
CA ASP A 43 -9.87 -45.33 19.40
C ASP A 43 -9.94 -43.81 19.60
N ALA A 44 -9.61 -43.32 20.79
CA ALA A 44 -9.49 -41.88 21.04
C ALA A 44 -8.36 -41.25 20.20
N ALA A 45 -7.20 -41.90 20.14
CA ALA A 45 -6.08 -41.46 19.31
C ALA A 45 -6.43 -41.48 17.80
N ASN A 46 -7.14 -42.50 17.33
CA ASN A 46 -7.60 -42.59 15.94
C ASN A 46 -8.59 -41.47 15.57
N LYS A 47 -9.47 -41.09 16.51
CA LYS A 47 -10.44 -39.99 16.29
C LYS A 47 -9.77 -38.62 16.16
N LEU A 48 -8.63 -38.39 16.83
CA LEU A 48 -7.91 -37.11 16.75
C LEU A 48 -7.19 -36.89 15.41
N GLY A 49 -7.06 -37.94 14.58
CA GLY A 49 -6.48 -37.87 13.25
C GLY A 49 -4.96 -38.04 13.20
N ALA A 50 -4.45 -38.19 11.98
CA ALA A 50 -3.08 -38.58 11.68
C ALA A 50 -2.29 -37.39 11.08
N SER A 51 -1.24 -36.96 11.76
CA SER A 51 -0.19 -36.09 11.20
C SER A 51 1.18 -36.50 11.76
N GLY A 52 2.25 -36.28 10.98
CA GLY A 52 3.63 -36.52 11.43
C GLY A 52 3.92 -37.98 11.83
N SER A 53 4.38 -38.17 13.06
CA SER A 53 4.80 -39.47 13.60
C SER A 53 3.65 -40.30 14.21
N VAL A 54 2.46 -39.71 14.37
CA VAL A 54 1.25 -40.33 14.93
C VAL A 54 0.85 -41.64 14.23
N PRO A 55 0.88 -41.77 12.89
CA PRO A 55 0.48 -43.00 12.21
C PRO A 55 1.35 -44.20 12.59
N ARG A 56 2.65 -43.98 12.81
CA ARG A 56 3.57 -45.04 13.23
C ARG A 56 3.25 -45.50 14.65
N MET A 57 3.03 -44.56 15.58
CA MET A 57 2.65 -44.89 16.95
C MET A 57 1.30 -45.61 17.02
N GLN A 58 0.33 -45.22 16.19
CA GLN A 58 -0.97 -45.93 16.08
C GLN A 58 -0.79 -47.36 15.56
N ALA A 59 0.10 -47.57 14.58
CA ALA A 59 0.42 -48.90 14.09
C ALA A 59 1.10 -49.77 15.16
N ASP A 60 2.04 -49.20 15.93
CA ASP A 60 2.71 -49.86 17.04
C ASP A 60 1.72 -50.20 18.17
N ALA A 61 0.81 -49.28 18.51
CA ALA A 61 -0.26 -49.50 19.48
C ALA A 61 -1.19 -50.65 19.05
N ALA A 62 -1.62 -50.66 17.78
CA ALA A 62 -2.47 -51.72 17.23
C ALA A 62 -1.74 -53.08 17.16
N ALA A 63 -0.44 -53.09 16.90
CA ALA A 63 0.37 -54.31 16.94
C ALA A 63 0.51 -54.88 18.37
N ALA A 64 0.77 -54.00 19.35
CA ALA A 64 0.82 -54.38 20.76
C ALA A 64 -0.53 -54.90 21.26
N LEU A 65 -1.64 -54.28 20.88
CA LEU A 65 -2.98 -54.74 21.26
C LEU A 65 -3.33 -56.11 20.66
N ARG A 66 -2.97 -56.36 19.39
CA ARG A 66 -3.12 -57.69 18.78
C ARG A 66 -2.30 -58.75 19.52
N SER A 67 -1.07 -58.42 19.89
CA SER A 67 -0.21 -59.31 20.68
C SER A 67 -0.83 -59.59 22.06
N ALA A 68 -1.37 -58.57 22.72
CA ALA A 68 -2.01 -58.69 24.03
C ALA A 68 -3.23 -59.63 23.98
N ARG A 69 -4.06 -59.50 22.94
CA ARG A 69 -5.21 -60.41 22.70
C ARG A 69 -4.77 -61.85 22.49
N GLU A 70 -3.69 -62.06 21.74
CA GLU A 70 -3.12 -63.39 21.50
C GLU A 70 -2.49 -64.00 22.77
N SER A 71 -1.82 -63.20 23.59
CA SER A 71 -1.31 -63.65 24.88
C SER A 71 -2.44 -64.05 25.83
N LEU A 72 -3.55 -63.28 25.83
CA LEU A 72 -4.73 -63.60 26.62
C LEU A 72 -5.42 -64.90 26.16
N SER A 73 -5.57 -65.10 24.85
CA SER A 73 -6.16 -66.32 24.28
C SER A 73 -5.33 -67.57 24.62
N ARG A 74 -4.01 -67.42 24.71
CA ARG A 74 -3.07 -68.46 25.15
C ARG A 74 -2.98 -68.64 26.67
N GLY A 75 -3.78 -67.91 27.45
CA GLY A 75 -3.78 -67.97 28.91
C GLY A 75 -2.62 -67.25 29.59
N LYS A 76 -1.77 -66.52 28.84
CA LYS A 76 -0.63 -65.74 29.35
C LYS A 76 -1.09 -64.36 29.82
N LYS A 77 -1.79 -64.34 30.95
CA LYS A 77 -2.47 -63.14 31.49
C LYS A 77 -1.50 -61.99 31.81
N ASP A 78 -0.35 -62.30 32.41
CA ASP A 78 0.63 -61.28 32.79
C ASP A 78 1.29 -60.64 31.54
N ASP A 79 1.61 -61.44 30.51
CA ASP A 79 2.10 -60.95 29.22
C ASP A 79 1.04 -60.09 28.50
N ALA A 80 -0.23 -60.52 28.54
CA ALA A 80 -1.34 -59.75 27.96
C ALA A 80 -1.50 -58.37 28.62
N ILE A 81 -1.39 -58.30 29.95
CA ILE A 81 -1.42 -57.04 30.70
C ILE A 81 -0.24 -56.14 30.31
N ALA A 82 0.97 -56.68 30.25
CA ALA A 82 2.16 -55.91 29.86
C ALA A 82 2.04 -55.34 28.44
N GLN A 83 1.58 -56.15 27.49
CA GLN A 83 1.38 -55.74 26.10
C GLN A 83 0.22 -54.75 25.95
N ALA A 84 -0.85 -54.89 26.75
CA ALA A 84 -1.94 -53.90 26.79
C ALA A 84 -1.46 -52.55 27.32
N HIS A 85 -0.62 -52.52 28.37
CA HIS A 85 0.00 -51.28 28.84
C HIS A 85 0.94 -50.65 27.81
N GLN A 86 1.70 -51.47 27.07
CA GLN A 86 2.52 -50.97 25.96
C GLN A 86 1.65 -50.34 24.85
N ALA A 87 0.53 -50.97 24.51
CA ALA A 87 -0.45 -50.41 23.57
C ALA A 87 -1.02 -49.07 24.06
N SER A 88 -1.42 -48.98 25.34
CA SER A 88 -1.86 -47.74 25.98
C SER A 88 -0.79 -46.66 25.94
N HIS A 89 0.48 -47.01 26.20
CA HIS A 89 1.59 -46.06 26.16
C HIS A 89 1.77 -45.45 24.76
N TYR A 90 1.79 -46.28 23.70
CA TYR A 90 1.85 -45.77 22.33
C TYR A 90 0.64 -44.91 21.96
N ALA A 91 -0.55 -45.27 22.43
CA ALA A 91 -1.76 -44.47 22.21
C ALA A 91 -1.69 -43.11 22.93
N ASP A 92 -1.19 -43.07 24.16
CA ASP A 92 -1.00 -41.83 24.92
C ASP A 92 0.05 -40.92 24.26
N LEU A 93 1.16 -41.48 23.76
CA LEU A 93 2.15 -40.73 22.96
C LEU A 93 1.55 -40.18 21.66
N ALA A 94 0.81 -41.00 20.93
CA ALA A 94 0.13 -40.60 19.71
C ALA A 94 -0.86 -39.46 19.97
N LEU A 95 -1.61 -39.53 21.07
CA LEU A 95 -2.58 -38.51 21.47
C LEU A 95 -1.89 -37.19 21.84
N GLY A 96 -0.79 -37.25 22.61
CA GLY A 96 0.00 -36.07 22.95
C GLY A 96 0.60 -35.37 21.72
N GLU A 97 1.14 -36.16 20.78
CA GLU A 97 1.71 -35.64 19.52
C GLU A 97 0.61 -35.05 18.62
N ALA A 98 -0.54 -35.72 18.50
CA ALA A 98 -1.67 -35.20 17.74
C ALA A 98 -2.20 -33.88 18.31
N GLN A 99 -2.33 -33.78 19.64
CA GLN A 99 -2.75 -32.54 20.30
C GLN A 99 -1.74 -31.40 20.07
N ARG A 100 -0.44 -31.70 20.16
CA ARG A 100 0.62 -30.73 19.87
C ARG A 100 0.53 -30.25 18.42
N SER A 101 0.44 -31.17 17.47
CA SER A 101 0.32 -30.85 16.05
C SER A 101 -0.91 -29.99 15.74
N GLN A 102 -2.06 -30.28 16.36
CA GLN A 102 -3.26 -29.44 16.22
C GLN A 102 -3.05 -28.04 16.81
N ALA A 103 -2.43 -27.94 17.99
CA ALA A 103 -2.16 -26.65 18.62
C ALA A 103 -1.21 -25.79 17.76
N GLU A 104 -0.15 -26.39 17.22
CA GLU A 104 0.79 -25.73 16.31
C GLU A 104 0.10 -25.27 15.02
N ALA A 105 -0.76 -26.11 14.43
CA ALA A 105 -1.53 -25.74 13.23
C ALA A 105 -2.50 -24.58 13.51
N ALA A 106 -3.19 -24.59 14.65
CA ALA A 106 -4.09 -23.50 15.05
C ALA A 106 -3.33 -22.19 15.28
N GLN A 107 -2.15 -22.25 15.89
CA GLN A 107 -1.27 -21.09 16.07
C GLN A 107 -0.78 -20.55 14.73
N ALA A 108 -0.35 -21.41 13.81
CA ALA A 108 0.09 -21.02 12.48
C ALA A 108 -1.05 -20.35 11.69
N GLN A 109 -2.27 -20.89 11.76
CA GLN A 109 -3.44 -20.30 11.12
C GLN A 109 -3.78 -18.92 11.70
N THR A 110 -3.68 -18.75 13.02
CA THR A 110 -3.88 -17.46 13.68
C THR A 110 -2.82 -16.45 13.24
N GLY A 111 -1.54 -16.85 13.19
CA GLY A 111 -0.45 -16.00 12.71
C GLY A 111 -0.66 -15.56 11.25
N ALA A 112 -1.06 -16.49 10.37
CA ALA A 112 -1.36 -16.18 8.98
C ALA A 112 -2.55 -15.21 8.83
N ALA A 113 -3.60 -15.38 9.64
CA ALA A 113 -4.75 -14.47 9.63
C ALA A 113 -4.37 -13.05 10.09
N VAL A 114 -3.51 -12.92 11.11
CA VAL A 114 -3.01 -11.63 11.59
C VAL A 114 -2.15 -10.95 10.53
N ALA A 115 -1.26 -11.70 9.88
CA ALA A 115 -0.43 -11.17 8.78
C ALA A 115 -1.31 -10.67 7.62
N ALA A 116 -2.27 -11.48 7.18
CA ALA A 116 -3.19 -11.10 6.10
C ALA A 116 -4.02 -9.85 6.46
N ALA A 117 -4.43 -9.71 7.73
CA ALA A 117 -5.14 -8.52 8.19
C ALA A 117 -4.24 -7.26 8.18
N ALA A 118 -2.96 -7.39 8.53
CA ALA A 118 -2.00 -6.30 8.46
C ALA A 118 -1.75 -5.87 7.01
N ASP A 119 -1.56 -6.83 6.10
CA ASP A 119 -1.39 -6.56 4.66
C ASP A 119 -2.61 -5.85 4.08
N ALA A 120 -3.82 -6.30 4.44
CA ALA A 120 -5.06 -5.66 4.01
C ALA A 120 -5.19 -4.21 4.53
N GLN A 121 -4.75 -3.95 5.76
CA GLN A 121 -4.76 -2.62 6.34
C GLN A 121 -3.77 -1.67 5.64
N GLU A 122 -2.58 -2.16 5.29
CA GLU A 122 -1.59 -1.39 4.53
C GLU A 122 -2.09 -1.06 3.12
N GLN A 123 -2.70 -2.04 2.45
CA GLN A 123 -3.33 -1.84 1.14
C GLN A 123 -4.43 -0.78 1.21
N ALA A 124 -5.32 -0.86 2.22
CA ALA A 124 -6.36 0.15 2.42
C ALA A 124 -5.79 1.55 2.68
N ALA A 125 -4.74 1.67 3.49
CA ALA A 125 -4.07 2.94 3.75
C ALA A 125 -3.44 3.53 2.47
N SER A 126 -2.77 2.70 1.67
CA SER A 126 -2.18 3.12 0.40
C SER A 126 -3.24 3.60 -0.61
N ALA A 127 -4.37 2.90 -0.71
CA ALA A 127 -5.47 3.27 -1.58
C ALA A 127 -6.10 4.59 -1.14
N GLN A 128 -6.24 4.81 0.18
CA GLN A 128 -6.74 6.06 0.73
C GLN A 128 -5.81 7.25 0.42
N GLN A 129 -4.49 7.04 0.49
CA GLN A 129 -3.52 8.07 0.12
C GLN A 129 -3.62 8.42 -1.38
N GLN A 130 -3.75 7.42 -2.25
CA GLN A 130 -3.92 7.63 -3.69
C GLN A 130 -5.24 8.37 -4.02
N ALA A 131 -6.32 8.04 -3.31
CA ALA A 131 -7.58 8.74 -3.46
C ALA A 131 -7.46 10.22 -3.02
N ALA A 132 -6.77 10.48 -1.91
CA ALA A 132 -6.52 11.85 -1.45
C ALA A 132 -5.65 12.65 -2.42
N SER A 133 -4.60 12.05 -3.01
CA SER A 133 -3.79 12.72 -4.02
C SER A 133 -4.59 13.02 -5.29
N ALA A 134 -5.39 12.08 -5.77
CA ALA A 134 -6.25 12.29 -6.93
C ALA A 134 -7.27 13.43 -6.69
N GLN A 135 -7.85 13.51 -5.49
CA GLN A 135 -8.73 14.61 -5.11
C GLN A 135 -8.02 15.96 -5.11
N ALA A 136 -6.77 16.03 -4.62
CA ALA A 136 -5.97 17.24 -4.65
C ALA A 136 -5.65 17.68 -6.10
N ASP A 137 -5.33 16.73 -6.99
CA ASP A 137 -5.07 17.01 -8.39
C ASP A 137 -6.31 17.55 -9.12
N ILE A 138 -7.48 16.98 -8.86
CA ILE A 138 -8.76 17.47 -9.39
C ILE A 138 -9.03 18.90 -8.90
N ALA A 139 -8.84 19.17 -7.60
CA ALA A 139 -9.02 20.51 -7.04
C ALA A 139 -8.05 21.52 -7.69
N ALA A 140 -6.79 21.14 -7.89
CA ALA A 140 -5.79 21.97 -8.56
C ALA A 140 -6.14 22.24 -10.03
N ALA A 141 -6.62 21.22 -10.75
CA ALA A 141 -7.07 21.36 -12.14
C ALA A 141 -8.26 22.32 -12.24
N ASN A 142 -9.25 22.18 -11.35
CA ASN A 142 -10.41 23.07 -11.30
C ASN A 142 -10.01 24.52 -11.01
N ALA A 143 -9.10 24.75 -10.06
CA ALA A 143 -8.59 26.09 -9.77
C ALA A 143 -7.90 26.73 -10.99
N ARG A 144 -7.10 25.97 -11.74
CA ARG A 144 -6.47 26.44 -12.99
C ARG A 144 -7.51 26.75 -14.06
N ALA A 145 -8.55 25.93 -14.21
CA ALA A 145 -9.62 26.16 -15.16
C ALA A 145 -10.37 27.47 -14.84
N SER A 146 -10.77 27.67 -13.58
CA SER A 146 -11.43 28.93 -13.16
C SER A 146 -10.53 30.17 -13.33
N ALA A 147 -9.22 30.04 -13.07
CA ALA A 147 -8.28 31.14 -13.30
C ALA A 147 -8.14 31.47 -14.80
N ALA A 148 -8.11 30.45 -15.66
CA ALA A 148 -8.06 30.63 -17.12
C ALA A 148 -9.34 31.31 -17.66
N GLU A 149 -10.52 30.94 -17.15
CA GLU A 149 -11.79 31.57 -17.49
C GLU A 149 -11.81 33.06 -17.11
N GLN A 150 -11.35 33.40 -15.90
CA GLN A 150 -11.25 34.79 -15.45
C GLN A 150 -10.26 35.60 -16.29
N ALA A 151 -9.10 35.02 -16.63
CA ALA A 151 -8.12 35.66 -17.49
C ALA A 151 -8.66 35.91 -18.90
N ALA A 152 -9.39 34.94 -19.47
CA ALA A 152 -10.03 35.10 -20.77
C ALA A 152 -11.10 36.20 -20.75
N ALA A 153 -11.95 36.25 -19.72
CA ALA A 153 -12.95 37.30 -19.56
C ALA A 153 -12.32 38.70 -19.40
N ALA A 154 -11.24 38.81 -18.62
CA ALA A 154 -10.50 40.06 -18.45
C ALA A 154 -9.84 40.53 -19.76
N ALA A 155 -9.24 39.60 -20.52
CA ALA A 155 -8.65 39.90 -21.83
C ALA A 155 -9.71 40.38 -22.82
N GLN A 156 -10.89 39.77 -22.84
CA GLN A 156 -12.01 40.20 -23.68
C GLN A 156 -12.47 41.62 -23.31
N ALA A 157 -12.65 41.90 -22.02
CA ALA A 157 -13.03 43.23 -21.55
C ALA A 157 -11.99 44.31 -21.92
N GLN A 158 -10.69 43.99 -21.84
CA GLN A 158 -9.62 44.90 -22.28
C GLN A 158 -9.66 45.14 -23.79
N ALA A 159 -9.90 44.10 -24.59
CA ALA A 159 -10.03 44.24 -26.04
C ALA A 159 -11.23 45.11 -26.43
N ASP A 160 -12.38 44.93 -25.76
CA ASP A 160 -13.57 45.75 -25.98
C ASP A 160 -13.34 47.21 -25.56
N ALA A 161 -12.66 47.45 -24.44
CA ALA A 161 -12.28 48.79 -23.99
C ALA A 161 -11.32 49.49 -24.97
N ALA A 162 -10.34 48.76 -25.52
CA ALA A 162 -9.42 49.28 -26.53
C ALA A 162 -10.15 49.64 -27.84
N ARG A 163 -11.18 48.88 -28.22
CA ARG A 163 -12.01 49.17 -29.39
C ARG A 163 -12.94 50.38 -29.19
N ALA A 164 -13.39 50.62 -27.96
CA ALA A 164 -14.23 51.76 -27.62
C ALA A 164 -13.44 53.08 -27.41
N ALA A 165 -12.11 53.03 -27.34
CA ALA A 165 -11.29 54.22 -27.15
C ALA A 165 -11.31 55.12 -28.40
N PRO A 166 -11.58 56.44 -28.25
CA PRO A 166 -11.58 57.37 -29.38
C PRO A 166 -10.19 57.48 -30.01
N PRO A 167 -10.09 57.69 -31.34
CA PRO A 167 -8.82 57.78 -32.04
C PRO A 167 -7.97 58.92 -31.47
N GLN A 168 -6.75 58.60 -31.04
CA GLN A 168 -5.78 59.59 -30.58
C GLN A 168 -5.12 60.23 -31.80
N THR A 169 -5.27 61.54 -31.95
CA THR A 169 -4.58 62.31 -32.99
C THR A 169 -3.22 62.76 -32.46
N THR A 170 -2.15 62.20 -33.01
CA THR A 170 -0.78 62.67 -32.75
C THR A 170 -0.33 63.56 -33.91
N VAL A 171 -0.21 64.86 -33.66
CA VAL A 171 0.33 65.81 -34.62
C VAL A 171 1.85 65.77 -34.53
N THR A 172 2.50 65.13 -35.51
CA THR A 172 3.96 65.18 -35.66
C THR A 172 4.33 66.30 -36.62
N THR A 173 4.91 67.38 -36.09
CA THR A 173 5.46 68.47 -36.90
C THR A 173 6.90 68.15 -37.29
N VAL A 174 7.16 67.90 -38.58
CA VAL A 174 8.51 67.76 -39.13
C VAL A 174 8.91 69.07 -39.82
N GLU A 175 9.88 69.79 -39.26
CA GLU A 175 10.56 70.88 -39.99
C GLU A 175 11.71 70.29 -40.82
N GLU A 176 11.49 70.10 -42.12
CA GLU A 176 12.56 69.71 -43.04
C GLU A 176 13.19 70.97 -43.65
N THR A 177 14.43 71.29 -43.23
CA THR A 177 15.22 72.37 -43.84
C THR A 177 16.10 71.77 -44.94
N SER A 178 15.67 71.85 -46.20
CA SER A 178 16.52 71.48 -47.33
C SER A 178 17.37 72.67 -47.79
N ARG A 179 18.69 72.47 -47.88
CA ARG A 179 19.65 73.43 -48.44
C ARG A 179 20.04 72.98 -49.83
N ALA A 180 19.74 73.77 -50.86
CA ALA A 180 20.17 73.49 -52.21
C ALA A 180 21.71 73.47 -52.30
N ALA A 181 22.29 72.36 -52.72
CA ALA A 181 23.73 72.21 -52.93
C ALA A 181 24.11 72.68 -54.34
N SER A 182 25.06 73.61 -54.45
CA SER A 182 25.63 74.04 -55.72
C SER A 182 26.67 73.02 -56.21
N ALA A 183 26.51 72.52 -57.43
CA ALA A 183 27.49 71.66 -58.09
C ALA A 183 28.80 72.42 -58.37
N THR A 184 29.95 71.83 -58.02
CA THR A 184 31.28 72.40 -58.33
C THR A 184 32.06 71.41 -59.21
N THR A 185 32.45 71.84 -60.39
CA THR A 185 33.33 71.10 -61.32
C THR A 185 34.80 71.38 -60.98
N ALA A 186 35.62 70.34 -60.84
CA ALA A 186 37.04 70.48 -60.53
C ALA A 186 37.89 70.72 -61.79
N ARG A 187 38.73 71.76 -61.78
CA ARG A 187 39.88 71.90 -62.70
C ARG A 187 41.14 72.20 -61.91
N ARG A 188 42.21 71.46 -62.23
CA ARG A 188 43.53 71.51 -61.58
C ARG A 188 44.41 72.51 -62.33
N ALA A 189 44.90 73.54 -61.63
CA ALA A 189 45.96 74.43 -62.13
C ALA A 189 46.83 74.96 -60.97
N THR A 190 48.13 75.00 -61.22
CA THR A 190 49.25 75.39 -60.34
C THR A 190 49.30 76.89 -60.02
N PRO A 191 50.02 77.32 -58.95
CA PRO A 191 49.71 78.58 -58.28
C PRO A 191 50.36 79.80 -58.96
N ARG A 192 49.57 80.85 -59.19
CA ARG A 192 50.08 82.21 -59.35
C ARG A 192 49.23 83.18 -58.53
N ARG A 193 49.93 83.95 -57.71
CA ARG A 193 49.39 84.91 -56.73
C ARG A 193 48.86 86.16 -57.44
N THR A 194 47.58 86.45 -57.25
CA THR A 194 47.01 87.80 -57.34
C THR A 194 45.77 87.88 -56.43
N VAL A 195 45.73 88.94 -55.63
CA VAL A 195 44.62 89.30 -54.73
C VAL A 195 43.48 89.87 -55.59
N ARG A 196 42.27 89.35 -55.41
CA ARG A 196 41.07 89.98 -55.94
C ARG A 196 39.94 89.87 -54.93
N THR A 197 39.57 91.01 -54.37
CA THR A 197 38.41 91.22 -53.52
C THR A 197 37.14 91.10 -54.36
N ALA A 198 36.20 90.25 -53.95
CA ALA A 198 34.86 90.18 -54.53
C ALA A 198 33.82 89.99 -53.43
N THR A 199 32.84 90.88 -53.43
CA THR A 199 31.70 91.01 -52.53
C THR A 199 30.79 89.78 -52.59
N ARG A 200 30.54 89.13 -51.44
CA ARG A 200 29.67 87.96 -51.34
C ARG A 200 28.24 88.40 -51.00
N ARG A 201 27.33 88.31 -51.96
CA ARG A 201 25.87 88.39 -51.70
C ARG A 201 25.41 87.08 -51.07
N THR A 202 24.66 87.18 -49.98
CA THR A 202 23.98 86.08 -49.29
C THR A 202 22.75 85.63 -50.08
N PRO A 203 22.55 84.33 -50.38
CA PRO A 203 21.30 83.84 -50.92
C PRO A 203 20.23 83.79 -49.81
N VAL A 204 19.04 84.31 -50.11
CA VAL A 204 17.85 84.26 -49.26
C VAL A 204 17.29 82.83 -49.29
N ALA A 205 17.13 82.22 -48.11
CA ALA A 205 16.44 80.95 -47.97
C ALA A 205 14.92 81.18 -48.03
N THR A 206 14.23 80.55 -48.98
CA THR A 206 12.78 80.44 -48.99
C THR A 206 12.37 79.22 -48.17
N LYS A 207 11.67 79.45 -47.05
CA LYS A 207 11.04 78.38 -46.26
C LYS A 207 9.79 77.87 -46.99
N LYS A 208 9.66 76.55 -47.13
CA LYS A 208 8.42 75.89 -47.54
C LYS A 208 7.93 75.07 -46.35
N THR A 209 6.76 75.40 -45.83
CA THR A 209 6.11 74.63 -44.77
C THR A 209 5.21 73.59 -45.43
N THR A 210 5.46 72.31 -45.16
CA THR A 210 4.57 71.21 -45.55
C THR A 210 4.03 70.57 -44.28
N THR A 211 2.73 70.71 -44.06
CA THR A 211 2.02 70.05 -42.96
C THR A 211 1.52 68.71 -43.46
N THR A 212 2.10 67.62 -42.97
CA THR A 212 1.58 66.27 -43.22
C THR A 212 0.78 65.84 -42.02
N VAL A 213 -0.54 65.77 -42.17
CA VAL A 213 -1.43 65.17 -41.16
C VAL A 213 -1.49 63.68 -41.46
N THR A 214 -0.94 62.86 -40.56
CA THR A 214 -1.09 61.39 -40.64
C THR A 214 -2.13 60.96 -39.63
N THR A 215 -3.27 60.47 -40.13
CA THR A 215 -4.29 59.83 -39.29
C THR A 215 -4.09 58.33 -39.39
N THR A 216 -3.58 57.71 -38.33
CA THR A 216 -3.53 56.24 -38.23
C THR A 216 -4.83 55.77 -37.60
N GLN A 217 -5.60 54.96 -38.33
CA GLN A 217 -6.72 54.21 -37.76
C GLN A 217 -6.23 52.80 -37.43
N ASN A 218 -6.62 52.30 -36.25
CA ASN A 218 -6.34 50.93 -35.81
C ASN A 218 -7.14 49.91 -36.63
#